data_AF-A0A363T8J6-F1
#
_entry.id   AF-A0A363T8J6-F1
#
_cell.length_a   1.000
_cell.length_b   1.000
_cell.length_c   1.000
_cell.angle_alpha   90.00
_cell.angle_beta   90.00
_cell.angle_gamma   90.00
#
_symmetry.space_group_name_H-M   'P 1'
#
loop_
_entity.id
_entity.type
_entity.pdbx_description
1 polymer ?
#
loop_
_entity_poly.entity_id
_entity_poly.type
_entity_poly.pdbx_seq_one_letter_code
_entity_poly.pdbx_strand_id
1 'polypeptide(L)'
;MASITQPLRDEHKDLYPYVETLRQAGDLVNESLTSQAHERIEEAYNFLTRQLLPHAQAEEKALYPVVQKVMGAELATATMSHDHMEVARLTEELGTLRVHRSQLSITSIQAMALRRVLYGLYALVKVHFVKEEEVYLPLLDEKLTPKEAHEMFEKMEAAAHEAKSLLPD
;
A
#
# COMPACT_ATOMS: atom_id res chain seq x y z
N MET A 1 24.57 3.47 -14.10
CA MET A 1 24.06 2.09 -13.92
C MET A 1 22.85 2.21 -13.02
N ALA A 2 21.79 1.43 -13.27
CA ALA A 2 20.64 1.37 -12.36
C ALA A 2 21.11 0.92 -10.97
N SER A 3 20.50 1.45 -9.91
CA SER A 3 20.82 1.03 -8.55
C SER A 3 20.33 -0.39 -8.29
N ILE A 4 20.86 -1.05 -7.26
CA ILE A 4 20.53 -2.46 -6.98
C ILE A 4 19.05 -2.61 -6.60
N THR A 5 18.46 -1.57 -6.02
CA THR A 5 17.04 -1.50 -5.65
C THR A 5 16.14 -0.86 -6.71
N GLN A 6 16.66 -0.55 -7.91
CA GLN A 6 15.86 0.05 -8.98
C GLN A 6 14.55 -0.70 -9.28
N PRO A 7 14.50 -2.05 -9.28
CA PRO A 7 13.24 -2.76 -9.52
C PRO A 7 12.11 -2.36 -8.55
N LEU A 8 12.41 -2.11 -7.27
CA LEU A 8 11.38 -1.72 -6.30
C LEU A 8 10.89 -0.29 -6.52
N ARG A 9 11.78 0.60 -6.95
CA ARG A 9 11.42 1.97 -7.36
C ARG A 9 10.50 1.97 -8.57
N ASP A 10 10.75 1.06 -9.51
CA ASP A 10 9.91 0.89 -10.69
C ASP A 10 8.54 0.30 -10.29
N GLU A 11 8.49 -0.65 -9.35
CA GLU A 11 7.22 -1.16 -8.79
C GLU A 11 6.43 -0.04 -8.10
N HIS A 12 7.04 0.76 -7.23
CA HIS A 12 6.36 1.90 -6.59
C HIS A 12 5.85 2.91 -7.62
N LYS A 13 6.66 3.21 -8.64
CA LYS A 13 6.27 4.07 -9.77
C LYS A 13 5.01 3.55 -10.46
N ASP A 14 4.87 2.24 -10.62
CA ASP A 14 3.69 1.61 -11.21
C ASP A 14 2.48 1.62 -10.26
N LEU A 15 2.71 1.62 -8.93
CA LEU A 15 1.64 1.72 -7.91
C LEU A 15 1.12 3.15 -7.71
N TYR A 16 1.97 4.18 -7.86
CA TYR A 16 1.61 5.59 -7.60
C TYR A 16 0.33 6.08 -8.30
N PRO A 17 0.07 5.77 -9.60
CA PRO A 17 -1.18 6.13 -10.24
C PRO A 17 -2.42 5.59 -9.53
N TYR A 18 -2.33 4.38 -8.95
CA TYR A 18 -3.41 3.78 -8.18
C TYR A 18 -3.52 4.40 -6.78
N VAL A 19 -2.43 4.81 -6.16
CA VAL A 19 -2.47 5.59 -4.91
C VAL A 19 -3.26 6.89 -5.12
N GLU A 20 -3.08 7.57 -6.25
CA GLU A 20 -3.85 8.78 -6.58
C GLU A 20 -5.36 8.53 -6.74
N THR A 21 -5.78 7.29 -7.05
CA THR A 21 -7.22 6.94 -7.12
C THR A 21 -7.90 7.06 -5.76
N LEU A 22 -7.18 6.88 -4.65
CA LEU A 22 -7.72 7.05 -3.30
C LEU A 22 -8.23 8.48 -3.08
N ARG A 23 -7.41 9.47 -3.44
CA ARG A 23 -7.77 10.89 -3.36
C ARG A 23 -8.93 11.22 -4.30
N GLN A 24 -8.86 10.73 -5.54
CA GLN A 24 -9.90 10.97 -6.54
C GLN A 24 -11.25 10.37 -6.12
N ALA A 25 -11.25 9.18 -5.52
CA ALA A 25 -12.45 8.58 -4.94
C ALA A 25 -13.01 9.44 -3.80
N GLY A 26 -12.13 9.93 -2.91
CA GLY A 26 -12.52 10.85 -1.83
C GLY A 26 -13.20 12.13 -2.33
N ASP A 27 -12.69 12.72 -3.42
CA ASP A 27 -13.24 13.94 -4.01
C ASP A 27 -14.66 13.75 -4.57
N LEU A 28 -14.99 12.54 -5.00
CA LEU A 28 -16.29 12.20 -5.60
C LEU A 28 -17.34 11.82 -4.55
N VAL A 29 -16.94 11.55 -3.32
CA VAL A 29 -17.86 11.17 -2.23
C VAL A 29 -18.70 12.37 -1.80
N ASN A 30 -20.00 12.24 -1.99
CA ASN A 30 -21.02 13.18 -1.51
C ASN A 30 -22.25 12.38 -1.02
N GLU A 31 -23.27 13.05 -0.47
CA GLU A 31 -24.47 12.40 0.12
C GLU A 31 -25.29 11.60 -0.92
N SER A 32 -25.13 11.91 -2.22
CA SER A 32 -25.65 11.12 -3.33
C SER A 32 -24.49 10.53 -4.14
N LEU A 33 -24.09 9.30 -3.81
CA LEU A 33 -23.03 8.65 -4.57
C LEU A 33 -23.48 8.45 -6.01
N THR A 34 -22.72 9.04 -6.94
CA THR A 34 -22.91 8.74 -8.36
C THR A 34 -22.37 7.34 -8.65
N SER A 35 -22.79 6.73 -9.77
CA SER A 35 -22.21 5.45 -10.20
C SER A 35 -20.69 5.57 -10.40
N GLN A 36 -20.21 6.73 -10.86
CA GLN A 36 -18.78 7.01 -10.99
C GLN A 36 -18.06 7.04 -9.63
N ALA A 37 -18.66 7.68 -8.61
CA ALA A 37 -18.08 7.69 -7.25
C ALA A 37 -17.96 6.27 -6.69
N HIS A 38 -19.02 5.46 -6.85
CA HIS A 38 -19.01 4.06 -6.45
C HIS A 38 -17.91 3.26 -7.16
N GLU A 39 -17.82 3.36 -8.49
CA GLU A 39 -16.78 2.67 -9.28
C GLU A 39 -15.37 3.03 -8.83
N ARG A 40 -15.09 4.32 -8.57
CA ARG A 40 -13.78 4.76 -8.06
C ARG A 40 -13.46 4.23 -6.67
N ILE A 41 -14.46 4.14 -5.80
CA ILE A 41 -14.29 3.60 -4.45
C ILE A 41 -14.02 2.08 -4.51
N GLU A 42 -14.67 1.34 -5.42
CA GLU A 42 -14.39 -0.08 -5.65
C GLU A 42 -13.00 -0.30 -6.27
N GLU A 43 -12.60 0.51 -7.26
CA GLU A 43 -11.25 0.48 -7.84
C GLU A 43 -10.18 0.70 -6.76
N ALA A 44 -10.36 1.72 -5.91
CA ALA A 44 -9.48 2.02 -4.80
C ALA A 44 -9.37 0.83 -3.83
N TYR A 45 -10.48 0.20 -3.45
CA TYR A 45 -10.43 -0.96 -2.57
C TYR A 45 -9.77 -2.18 -3.21
N ASN A 46 -10.07 -2.45 -4.48
CA ASN A 46 -9.45 -3.56 -5.20
C ASN A 46 -7.94 -3.36 -5.34
N PHE A 47 -7.48 -2.13 -5.58
CA PHE A 47 -6.06 -1.79 -5.53
C PHE A 47 -5.46 -2.10 -4.16
N LEU A 48 -6.05 -1.61 -3.07
CA LEU A 48 -5.53 -1.81 -1.71
C LEU A 48 -5.41 -3.31 -1.38
N THR A 49 -6.46 -4.07 -1.65
CA THR A 49 -6.54 -5.48 -1.26
C THR A 49 -5.76 -6.43 -2.17
N ARG A 50 -5.74 -6.18 -3.48
CA ARG A 50 -5.13 -7.10 -4.46
C ARG A 50 -3.70 -6.73 -4.85
N GLN A 51 -3.26 -5.51 -4.58
CA GLN A 51 -1.93 -5.03 -4.97
C GLN A 51 -1.14 -4.51 -3.77
N LEU A 52 -1.64 -3.47 -3.09
CA LEU A 52 -0.85 -2.77 -2.07
C LEU A 52 -0.59 -3.62 -0.81
N LEU A 53 -1.62 -4.27 -0.25
CA LEU A 53 -1.45 -5.09 0.94
C LEU A 53 -0.57 -6.33 0.69
N PRO A 54 -0.70 -7.07 -0.43
CA PRO A 54 0.26 -8.13 -0.76
C PRO A 54 1.70 -7.64 -0.89
N HIS A 55 1.91 -6.44 -1.44
CA HIS A 55 3.23 -5.82 -1.55
C HIS A 55 3.80 -5.48 -0.16
N ALA A 56 3.02 -4.80 0.70
CA ALA A 56 3.40 -4.52 2.09
C ALA A 56 3.77 -5.80 2.88
N GLN A 57 3.01 -6.88 2.69
CA GLN A 57 3.33 -8.18 3.30
C GLN A 57 4.64 -8.79 2.80
N ALA A 58 4.98 -8.57 1.52
CA ALA A 58 6.25 -9.00 0.96
C ALA A 58 7.43 -8.24 1.56
N GLU A 59 7.28 -6.92 1.75
CA GLU A 59 8.29 -6.10 2.43
C GLU A 59 8.53 -6.57 3.87
N GLU A 60 7.47 -6.79 4.65
CA GLU A 60 7.56 -7.30 6.03
C GLU A 60 8.33 -8.63 6.11
N LYS A 61 8.07 -9.54 5.17
CA LYS A 61 8.67 -10.88 5.16
C LYS A 61 10.10 -10.90 4.64
N ALA A 62 10.47 -9.98 3.74
CA ALA A 62 11.72 -10.08 2.98
C ALA A 62 12.59 -8.83 3.03
N LEU A 63 12.03 -7.64 2.83
CA LEU A 63 12.79 -6.39 2.79
C LEU A 63 13.20 -5.94 4.20
N TYR A 64 12.27 -5.87 5.13
CA TYR A 64 12.50 -5.32 6.47
C TYR A 64 13.54 -6.10 7.29
N PRO A 65 13.59 -7.45 7.25
CA PRO A 65 14.67 -8.20 7.89
C PRO A 65 16.06 -7.84 7.34
N VAL A 66 16.17 -7.52 6.05
CA VAL A 66 17.42 -7.08 5.43
C VAL A 66 17.80 -5.69 5.91
N VAL A 67 16.84 -4.75 5.96
CA VAL A 67 17.06 -3.40 6.51
C VAL A 67 17.54 -3.46 7.97
N GLN A 68 16.85 -4.22 8.82
CA GLN A 68 17.21 -4.41 10.23
C GLN A 68 18.64 -4.97 10.38
N LYS A 69 19.00 -5.98 9.56
CA LYS A 69 20.35 -6.56 9.54
C LYS A 69 21.41 -5.54 9.13
N VAL A 70 21.15 -4.77 8.07
CA VAL A 70 22.09 -3.75 7.56
C VAL A 70 22.28 -2.62 8.57
N MET A 71 21.22 -2.20 9.25
CA MET A 71 21.27 -1.15 10.28
C MET A 71 21.79 -1.66 11.63
N GLY A 72 21.86 -2.98 11.84
CA GLY A 72 22.23 -3.59 13.12
C GLY A 72 21.24 -3.27 14.25
N ALA A 73 19.97 -3.02 13.91
CA ALA A 73 18.94 -2.59 14.85
C ALA A 73 17.60 -3.28 14.56
N GLU A 74 17.12 -4.09 15.52
CA GLU A 74 15.90 -4.90 15.38
C GLU A 74 14.63 -4.06 15.19
N LEU A 75 14.57 -2.86 15.79
CA LEU A 75 13.42 -1.95 15.68
C LEU A 75 13.52 -0.96 14.52
N ALA A 76 14.52 -1.09 13.62
CA ALA A 76 14.75 -0.13 12.54
C ALA A 76 13.55 0.09 11.61
N THR A 77 12.69 -0.92 11.47
CA THR A 77 11.51 -0.91 10.60
C THR A 77 10.18 -0.86 11.36
N ALA A 78 10.21 -0.80 12.70
CA ALA A 78 9.00 -0.90 13.51
C ALA A 78 7.97 0.20 13.19
N THR A 79 8.43 1.42 12.86
CA THR A 79 7.55 2.52 12.46
C THR A 79 6.90 2.28 11.10
N MET A 80 7.60 1.63 10.17
CA MET A 80 7.08 1.28 8.85
C MET A 80 6.07 0.13 8.95
N SER A 81 6.34 -0.87 9.80
CA SER A 81 5.35 -1.91 10.09
C SER A 81 4.08 -1.37 10.76
N HIS A 82 4.19 -0.33 11.58
CA HIS A 82 3.03 0.37 12.11
C HIS A 82 2.19 1.07 11.04
N ASP A 83 2.83 1.66 10.03
CA ASP A 83 2.10 2.20 8.88
C ASP A 83 1.34 1.09 8.13
N HIS A 84 1.95 -0.07 7.90
CA HIS A 84 1.28 -1.22 7.26
C HIS A 84 0.05 -1.67 8.03
N MET A 85 0.15 -1.77 9.36
CA MET A 85 -0.99 -2.13 10.20
C MET A 85 -2.12 -1.09 10.09
N GLU A 86 -1.80 0.20 10.02
CA GLU A 86 -2.82 1.24 9.88
C GLU A 86 -3.43 1.27 8.46
N VAL A 87 -2.64 1.03 7.41
CA VAL A 87 -3.14 0.85 6.04
C VAL A 87 -4.12 -0.33 5.98
N ALA A 88 -3.76 -1.46 6.59
CA ALA A 88 -4.65 -2.63 6.66
C ALA A 88 -5.95 -2.31 7.41
N ARG A 89 -5.86 -1.67 8.59
CA ARG A 89 -7.03 -1.28 9.40
C ARG A 89 -7.96 -0.33 8.65
N LEU A 90 -7.41 0.69 7.98
CA LEU A 90 -8.20 1.64 7.18
C LEU A 90 -8.79 0.97 5.92
N THR A 91 -8.09 -0.02 5.34
CA THR A 91 -8.61 -0.80 4.20
C THR A 91 -9.79 -1.67 4.64
N GLU A 92 -9.72 -2.31 5.80
CA GLU A 92 -10.86 -3.05 6.38
C GLU A 92 -12.05 -2.10 6.65
N GLU A 93 -11.77 -0.93 7.23
CA GLU A 93 -12.80 0.07 7.46
C GLU A 93 -13.45 0.54 6.15
N LEU A 94 -12.66 0.78 5.08
CA LEU A 94 -13.20 1.04 3.74
C LEU A 94 -14.08 -0.11 3.27
N GLY A 95 -13.65 -1.37 3.49
CA GLY A 95 -14.44 -2.59 3.28
C GLY A 95 -15.84 -2.51 3.85
N THR A 96 -15.96 -2.08 5.10
CA THR A 96 -17.24 -1.98 5.81
C THR A 96 -18.09 -0.76 5.42
N LEU A 97 -17.45 0.34 5.01
CA LEU A 97 -18.13 1.59 4.63
C LEU A 97 -18.63 1.60 3.18
N ARG A 98 -18.04 0.79 2.30
CA ARG A 98 -18.52 0.68 0.92
C ARG A 98 -19.94 0.16 0.89
N VAL A 99 -20.72 0.67 -0.07
CA VAL A 99 -22.11 0.30 -0.29
C VAL A 99 -22.25 -0.43 -1.62
N HIS A 100 -23.21 -1.33 -1.70
CA HIS A 100 -23.52 -1.98 -2.97
C HIS A 100 -24.04 -0.99 -4.01
N ARG A 101 -23.77 -1.26 -5.29
CA ARG A 101 -24.24 -0.44 -6.43
C ARG A 101 -25.76 -0.21 -6.45
N SER A 102 -26.55 -1.09 -5.85
CA SER A 102 -28.00 -0.96 -5.72
C SER A 102 -28.45 0.02 -4.61
N GLN A 103 -27.53 0.51 -3.77
CA GLN A 103 -27.79 1.32 -2.59
C GLN A 103 -26.85 2.54 -2.52
N LEU A 104 -26.97 3.43 -3.49
CA LEU A 104 -26.09 4.62 -3.61
C LEU A 104 -26.50 5.81 -2.71
N SER A 105 -27.60 5.70 -1.98
CA SER A 105 -28.01 6.72 -1.01
C SER A 105 -27.27 6.49 0.30
N ILE A 106 -26.45 7.45 0.71
CA ILE A 106 -25.71 7.39 1.97
C ILE A 106 -26.02 8.62 2.83
N THR A 107 -25.87 8.49 4.14
CA THR A 107 -25.97 9.61 5.07
C THR A 107 -24.75 10.53 4.96
N SER A 108 -24.90 11.78 5.40
CA SER A 108 -23.78 12.73 5.52
C SER A 108 -22.64 12.18 6.39
N ILE A 109 -22.98 11.44 7.45
CA ILE A 109 -22.01 10.78 8.34
C ILE A 109 -21.21 9.71 7.60
N GLN A 110 -21.87 8.86 6.80
CA GLN A 110 -21.19 7.86 5.98
C GLN A 110 -20.29 8.51 4.91
N ALA A 111 -20.77 9.59 4.28
CA ALA A 111 -19.98 10.34 3.29
C ALA A 111 -18.73 10.98 3.93
N MET A 112 -18.84 11.48 5.17
CA MET A 112 -17.68 11.99 5.92
C MET A 112 -16.70 10.86 6.29
N ALA A 113 -17.21 9.70 6.73
CA ALA A 113 -16.37 8.55 7.08
C ALA A 113 -15.59 8.01 5.86
N LEU A 114 -16.25 7.85 4.71
CA LEU A 114 -15.61 7.43 3.46
C LEU A 114 -14.49 8.39 3.05
N ARG A 115 -14.76 9.71 3.05
CA ARG A 115 -13.73 10.73 2.73
C ARG A 115 -12.54 10.66 3.68
N ARG A 116 -12.81 10.53 4.99
CA ARG A 116 -11.77 10.43 6.01
C ARG A 116 -10.85 9.23 5.75
N VAL A 117 -11.42 8.06 5.46
CA VAL A 117 -10.63 6.85 5.18
C VAL A 117 -9.83 7.00 3.89
N LEU A 118 -10.46 7.44 2.81
CA LEU A 118 -9.82 7.58 1.50
C LEU A 118 -8.67 8.59 1.50
N TYR A 119 -8.85 9.76 2.11
CA TYR A 119 -7.78 10.74 2.24
C TYR A 119 -6.69 10.31 3.23
N GLY A 120 -7.07 9.60 4.30
CA GLY A 120 -6.11 9.04 5.26
C GLY A 120 -5.20 8.02 4.60
N LEU A 121 -5.76 7.06 3.85
CA LEU A 121 -5.00 6.08 3.07
C LEU A 121 -4.11 6.76 2.04
N TYR A 122 -4.63 7.73 1.29
CA TYR A 122 -3.85 8.49 0.31
C TYR A 122 -2.59 9.12 0.92
N ALA A 123 -2.76 9.87 2.01
CA ALA A 123 -1.66 10.58 2.65
C ALA A 123 -0.66 9.60 3.28
N LEU A 124 -1.14 8.57 3.96
CA LEU A 124 -0.31 7.57 4.63
C LEU A 124 0.56 6.80 3.63
N VAL A 125 -0.04 6.26 2.56
CA VAL A 125 0.68 5.46 1.56
C VAL A 125 1.71 6.30 0.81
N LYS A 126 1.39 7.57 0.47
CA LYS A 126 2.37 8.44 -0.19
C LYS A 126 3.60 8.72 0.68
N VAL A 127 3.39 9.04 1.96
CA VAL A 127 4.50 9.27 2.87
C VAL A 127 5.27 7.98 3.12
N HIS A 128 4.59 6.84 3.17
CA HIS A 128 5.20 5.53 3.30
C HIS A 128 6.20 5.25 2.16
N PHE A 129 5.78 5.37 0.90
CA PHE A 129 6.67 5.15 -0.25
C PHE A 129 7.87 6.08 -0.24
N VAL A 130 7.68 7.36 0.09
CA VAL A 130 8.80 8.31 0.20
C VAL A 130 9.80 7.87 1.28
N LYS A 131 9.32 7.43 2.45
CA LYS A 131 10.22 6.93 3.51
C LYS A 131 11.03 5.75 3.03
N GLU A 132 10.41 4.79 2.36
CA GLU A 132 11.14 3.64 1.84
C GLU A 132 12.16 4.05 0.76
N GLU A 133 11.71 4.83 -0.22
CA GLU A 133 12.53 5.24 -1.37
C GLU A 133 13.71 6.15 -1.00
N GLU A 134 13.54 7.04 -0.03
CA GLU A 134 14.54 8.02 0.36
C GLU A 134 15.41 7.58 1.54
N VAL A 135 14.97 6.59 2.33
CA VAL A 135 15.70 6.14 3.53
C VAL A 135 16.23 4.72 3.37
N TYR A 136 15.39 3.74 3.07
CA TYR A 136 15.80 2.34 3.05
C TYR A 136 16.49 1.96 1.75
N LEU A 137 15.92 2.29 0.60
CA LEU A 137 16.49 1.87 -0.68
C LEU A 137 17.88 2.43 -0.95
N PRO A 138 18.22 3.70 -0.61
CA PRO A 138 19.59 4.20 -0.75
C PRO A 138 20.57 3.51 0.20
N LEU A 139 20.13 3.16 1.41
CA LEU A 139 20.94 2.38 2.34
C LEU A 139 21.25 0.99 1.78
N LEU A 140 20.24 0.31 1.21
CA LEU A 140 20.43 -1.00 0.61
C LEU A 140 21.29 -0.94 -0.66
N ASP A 141 21.14 0.12 -1.47
CA ASP A 141 22.01 0.40 -2.61
C ASP A 141 23.50 0.50 -2.21
N GLU A 142 23.79 1.06 -1.04
CA GLU A 142 25.16 1.19 -0.54
C GLU A 142 25.69 -0.11 0.08
N LYS A 143 24.84 -0.89 0.75
CA LYS A 143 25.27 -1.97 1.65
C LYS A 143 25.12 -3.38 1.09
N LEU A 144 24.25 -3.61 0.11
CA LEU A 144 24.01 -4.93 -0.43
C LEU A 144 24.94 -5.27 -1.59
N THR A 145 25.33 -6.54 -1.66
CA THR A 145 25.88 -7.12 -2.89
C THR A 145 24.76 -7.48 -3.88
N PRO A 146 25.05 -7.55 -5.20
CA PRO A 146 24.10 -8.03 -6.23
C PRO A 146 23.37 -9.33 -5.87
N LYS A 147 24.10 -10.27 -5.24
CA LYS A 147 23.55 -11.54 -4.81
C LYS A 147 22.53 -11.39 -3.66
N GLU A 148 22.85 -10.59 -2.65
CA GLU A 148 21.95 -10.38 -1.52
C GLU A 148 20.67 -9.66 -1.92
N ALA A 149 20.75 -8.68 -2.83
CA ALA A 149 19.56 -8.03 -3.35
C ALA A 149 18.70 -8.97 -4.20
N HIS A 150 19.32 -9.83 -5.01
CA HIS A 150 18.59 -10.84 -5.77
C HIS A 150 17.83 -11.81 -4.85
N GLU A 151 18.49 -12.34 -3.81
CA GLU A 151 17.86 -13.21 -2.82
C GLU A 151 16.72 -12.51 -2.06
N MET A 152 16.86 -11.20 -1.79
CA MET A 152 15.80 -10.39 -1.19
C MET A 152 14.59 -10.27 -2.12
N PHE A 153 14.80 -9.95 -3.40
CA PHE A 153 13.71 -9.85 -4.39
C PHE A 153 13.01 -11.18 -4.63
N GLU A 154 13.73 -12.29 -4.74
CA GLU A 154 13.12 -13.63 -4.86
C GLU A 154 12.18 -13.93 -3.68
N LYS A 155 12.58 -13.55 -2.46
CA LYS A 155 11.73 -13.70 -1.28
C LYS A 155 10.52 -12.77 -1.29
N MET A 156 10.69 -11.53 -1.77
CA MET A 156 9.57 -10.60 -1.93
C MET A 156 8.54 -11.14 -2.94
N GLU A 157 8.99 -11.61 -4.10
CA GLU A 157 8.11 -12.20 -5.11
C GLU A 157 7.35 -13.41 -4.57
N ALA A 158 8.04 -14.33 -3.88
CA ALA A 158 7.42 -15.50 -3.26
C ALA A 158 6.37 -15.09 -2.20
N ALA A 159 6.70 -14.12 -1.35
CA ALA A 159 5.79 -13.62 -0.32
C ALA A 159 4.56 -12.90 -0.90
N ALA A 160 4.75 -12.10 -1.96
CA ALA A 160 3.65 -11.43 -2.65
C ALA A 160 2.73 -12.43 -3.35
N HIS A 161 3.29 -13.49 -3.95
CA HIS A 161 2.51 -14.57 -4.56
C HIS A 161 1.70 -15.35 -3.52
N GLU A 162 2.31 -15.70 -2.39
CA GLU A 162 1.62 -16.35 -1.27
C GLU A 162 0.47 -15.47 -0.76
N ALA A 163 0.72 -14.18 -0.51
CA ALA A 163 -0.29 -13.22 -0.08
C ALA A 163 -1.49 -13.15 -1.05
N LYS A 164 -1.21 -13.05 -2.36
CA LYS A 164 -2.26 -13.02 -3.40
C LYS A 164 -3.06 -14.32 -3.46
N SER A 165 -2.43 -15.47 -3.23
CA SER A 165 -3.10 -16.78 -3.26
C SER A 165 -4.10 -17.00 -2.12
N LEU A 166 -3.99 -16.21 -1.04
CA LEU A 166 -4.90 -16.26 0.11
C LEU A 166 -6.09 -15.30 -0.03
N LEU A 167 -6.11 -14.45 -1.06
CA LEU A 167 -7.24 -13.57 -1.32
C LEU A 167 -8.43 -14.38 -1.84
N PRO A 168 -9.65 -14.13 -1.33
CA PRO A 168 -10.87 -14.72 -1.89
C PRO A 168 -11.12 -14.20 -3.32
N ASP A 169 -11.71 -15.05 -4.16
CA ASP A 169 -12.06 -14.77 -5.57
C ASP A 169 -12.92 -13.51 -5.75
#